data_AF-A0A0F9NN11-F1
#
_entry.id   AF-A0A0F9NN11-F1
#
_cell.length_a   1.000
_cell.length_b   1.000
_cell.length_c   1.000
_cell.angle_alpha   90.00
_cell.angle_beta   90.00
_cell.angle_gamma   90.00
#
_symmetry.space_group_name_H-M   'P 1'
#
loop_
_entity.id
_entity.type
_entity.pdbx_description
1 polymer ?
#
loop_
_entity_poly.entity_id
_entity_poly.type
_entity_poly.pdbx_seq_one_letter_code
_entity_poly.pdbx_strand_id
1 'polypeptide(L)'
;MVVVTFKSTNHQDQILALLIARGPQGVTNLELNRDVCFRYGARIYELRQQGHRIETVRFGEGLFRFVYRGKRGATENVQIGLFAEAT
;
A
#
# COMPACT_ATOMS: atom_id res chain seq x y z
N MET A 1 19.54 7.59 2.75
CA MET A 1 18.14 7.50 3.22
C MET A 1 17.29 8.35 2.30
N VAL A 2 16.44 7.76 1.47
CA VAL A 2 15.52 8.54 0.64
C VAL A 2 14.25 8.75 1.46
N VAL A 3 14.04 9.96 1.95
CA VAL A 3 12.79 10.35 2.60
C VAL A 3 11.84 10.80 1.50
N VAL A 4 10.88 9.95 1.12
CA VAL A 4 9.90 10.31 0.09
C VAL A 4 8.73 11.02 0.77
N THR A 5 8.69 12.35 0.66
CA THR A 5 7.58 13.18 1.15
C THR A 5 6.47 13.24 0.11
N PHE A 6 5.49 12.35 0.23
CA PHE A 6 4.27 12.39 -0.58
C PHE A 6 3.24 13.30 0.08
N LYS A 7 3.27 14.60 -0.24
CA LYS A 7 2.11 15.48 0.05
C LYS A 7 1.07 15.31 -1.06
N SER A 8 0.43 14.14 -1.12
CA SER A 8 -0.72 13.94 -1.99
C SER A 8 -1.94 14.61 -1.36
N THR A 9 -2.65 15.47 -2.10
CA THR A 9 -3.84 16.18 -1.59
C THR A 9 -5.07 15.28 -1.45
N ASN A 10 -5.03 14.08 -2.05
CA ASN A 10 -6.12 13.12 -2.07
C ASN A 10 -5.92 12.05 -0.98
N HIS A 11 -6.92 11.85 -0.12
CA HIS A 11 -6.90 10.80 0.91
C HIS A 11 -6.66 9.40 0.32
N GLN A 12 -7.09 9.14 -0.92
CA GLN A 12 -6.83 7.87 -1.58
C GLN A 12 -5.33 7.60 -1.75
N ASP A 13 -4.59 8.59 -2.29
CA ASP A 13 -3.15 8.49 -2.54
C ASP A 13 -2.36 8.41 -1.23
N GLN A 14 -2.81 9.14 -0.20
CA GLN A 14 -2.22 9.09 1.14
C GLN A 14 -2.34 7.68 1.76
N ILE A 15 -3.53 7.07 1.66
CA ILE A 15 -3.75 5.70 2.13
C ILE A 15 -2.86 4.73 1.35
N LEU A 16 -2.80 4.86 0.02
CA LEU A 16 -1.96 3.99 -0.80
C LEU A 16 -0.47 4.13 -0.44
N ALA A 17 0.04 5.35 -0.34
CA ALA A 17 1.43 5.61 0.03
C ALA A 17 1.76 5.02 1.41
N LEU A 18 0.87 5.20 2.39
CA LEU A 18 1.04 4.65 3.73
C LEU A 18 1.06 3.12 3.74
N LEU A 19 0.14 2.48 2.99
CA LEU A 19 0.07 1.03 2.86
C LEU A 19 1.31 0.45 2.15
N ILE A 20 1.80 1.12 1.10
CA ILE A 20 3.04 0.73 0.41
C ILE A 20 4.24 0.86 1.36
N ALA A 21 4.36 1.98 2.08
CA ALA A 21 5.46 2.23 3.00
C ALA A 21 5.53 1.23 4.15
N ARG A 22 4.37 0.79 4.68
CA ARG A 22 4.32 -0.23 5.74
C ARG A 22 4.43 -1.66 5.19
N GLY A 23 4.11 -1.87 3.92
CA GLY A 23 4.24 -3.15 3.24
C GLY A 23 3.62 -4.32 4.04
N PRO A 24 4.38 -5.37 4.37
CA PRO A 24 3.87 -6.54 5.11
C PRO A 24 3.36 -6.24 6.53
N GLN A 25 3.84 -5.17 7.18
CA GLN A 25 3.39 -4.82 8.53
C GLN A 25 1.94 -4.34 8.54
N GLY A 26 1.49 -3.76 7.42
CA GLY A 26 0.16 -3.19 7.26
C GLY A 26 -0.11 -1.96 8.12
N VAL A 27 -1.34 -1.47 8.01
CA VAL A 27 -1.85 -0.29 8.73
C VAL A 27 -3.18 -0.65 9.37
N THR A 28 -3.40 -0.22 10.60
CA THR A 28 -4.67 -0.49 11.31
C THR A 28 -5.78 0.47 10.89
N ASN A 29 -7.04 0.05 11.07
CA ASN A 29 -8.19 0.93 10.87
C ASN A 29 -8.17 2.16 11.78
N LEU A 30 -7.59 2.06 12.99
CA LEU A 30 -7.41 3.18 13.90
C LEU A 30 -6.40 4.20 13.37
N GLU A 31 -5.23 3.75 12.88
CA GLU A 31 -4.23 4.61 12.24
C GLU A 31 -4.81 5.32 11.02
N LEU A 32 -5.52 4.60 10.14
CA LEU A 32 -6.13 5.22 8.95
C LEU A 32 -7.17 6.28 9.28
N ASN A 33 -7.99 6.05 10.31
CA ASN A 33 -9.00 7.00 10.75
C ASN A 33 -8.37 8.25 11.35
N ARG A 34 -7.35 8.07 12.22
CA ARG A 34 -6.65 9.15 12.93
C ARG A 34 -5.75 9.98 12.00
N ASP A 35 -4.95 9.32 11.17
CA ASP A 35 -3.82 9.94 10.46
C ASP A 35 -4.18 10.34 9.01
N VAL A 36 -5.30 9.84 8.47
CA VAL A 36 -5.70 10.11 7.08
C VAL A 36 -7.13 10.61 6.95
N CYS A 37 -8.14 9.75 7.13
CA CYS A 37 -9.54 10.17 7.12
C CYS A 37 -10.51 9.12 7.69
N PHE A 38 -11.63 9.58 8.25
CA PHE A 38 -12.71 8.71 8.76
C PHE A 38 -13.30 7.77 7.70
N ARG A 39 -13.39 8.20 6.43
CA ARG A 39 -13.94 7.41 5.32
C ARG A 39 -12.91 6.53 4.61
N TYR A 40 -11.89 6.06 5.32
CA TYR A 40 -10.83 5.21 4.76
C TYR A 40 -11.38 3.96 4.03
N GLY A 41 -12.48 3.38 4.51
CA GLY A 41 -13.10 2.20 3.89
C GLY A 41 -13.52 2.43 2.43
N ALA A 42 -14.09 3.60 2.12
CA ALA A 42 -14.47 3.97 0.75
C ALA A 42 -13.23 4.13 -0.16
N ARG A 43 -12.16 4.73 0.36
CA ARG A 43 -10.91 4.90 -0.39
C ARG A 43 -10.21 3.56 -0.67
N ILE A 44 -10.19 2.65 0.31
CA ILE A 44 -9.67 1.29 0.13
C ILE A 44 -10.49 0.53 -0.91
N TYR A 45 -11.82 0.68 -0.91
CA TYR A 45 -12.67 0.09 -1.94
C TYR A 45 -12.31 0.60 -3.34
N GLU A 46 -12.16 1.91 -3.52
CA GLU A 46 -11.74 2.50 -4.80
C GLU A 46 -10.35 2.02 -5.24
N LEU A 47 -9.39 1.90 -4.32
CA LEU A 47 -8.05 1.37 -4.64
C LEU A 47 -8.12 -0.08 -5.14
N ARG A 48 -8.99 -0.91 -4.54
CA ARG A 48 -9.22 -2.29 -5.01
C ARG A 48 -9.82 -2.31 -6.42
N GLN A 49 -10.76 -1.41 -6.72
CA GLN A 49 -11.32 -1.25 -8.07
C GLN A 49 -10.25 -0.84 -9.10
N GLN A 50 -9.27 -0.04 -8.68
CA GLN A 50 -8.09 0.32 -9.49
C GLN A 50 -7.04 -0.81 -9.63
N GLY A 51 -7.32 -2.00 -9.09
CA GLY A 51 -6.47 -3.18 -9.20
C GLY A 51 -5.40 -3.33 -8.12
N HIS A 52 -5.43 -2.49 -7.08
CA HIS A 52 -4.53 -2.67 -5.92
C HIS A 52 -5.00 -3.84 -5.04
N ARG A 53 -4.09 -4.76 -4.75
CA ARG A 53 -4.35 -5.90 -3.86
C ARG A 53 -4.11 -5.47 -2.43
N ILE A 54 -5.20 -5.21 -1.69
CA ILE A 54 -5.15 -4.83 -0.27
C ILE A 54 -5.91 -5.87 0.54
N GLU A 55 -5.19 -6.66 1.31
CA GLU A 55 -5.73 -7.67 2.21
C GLU A 55 -6.25 -7.02 3.49
N THR A 56 -7.32 -7.57 4.07
CA THR A 56 -7.85 -7.15 5.38
C THR A 56 -7.77 -8.33 6.34
N VAL A 57 -7.01 -8.16 7.42
CA VAL A 57 -6.84 -9.15 8.48
C VAL A 57 -7.51 -8.62 9.74
N ARG A 58 -8.48 -9.36 10.28
CA ARG A 58 -9.07 -9.06 11.59
C ARG A 58 -8.15 -9.61 12.67
N PHE A 59 -7.81 -8.79 13.66
CA PHE A 59 -6.92 -9.20 14.77
C PHE A 59 -7.49 -8.86 16.16
N GLY A 60 -8.74 -8.38 16.21
CA GLY A 60 -9.45 -8.12 17.45
C GLY A 60 -10.92 -7.80 17.19
N GLU A 61 -11.62 -7.39 18.23
CA GLU A 61 -12.98 -6.91 18.13
C GLU A 61 -13.00 -5.51 17.50
N GLY A 62 -13.58 -5.38 16.30
CA GLY A 62 -13.58 -4.13 15.55
C GLY A 62 -12.21 -3.65 15.04
N LEU A 63 -11.14 -4.43 15.25
CA LEU A 63 -9.78 -4.09 14.83
C LEU A 63 -9.36 -4.84 13.57
N PHE A 64 -8.96 -4.07 12.57
CA PHE A 64 -8.57 -4.57 11.26
C PHE A 64 -7.22 -4.00 10.85
N ARG A 65 -6.44 -4.83 10.18
CA ARG A 65 -5.16 -4.48 9.58
C ARG A 65 -5.26 -4.63 8.07
N PHE A 66 -4.80 -3.61 7.35
CA PHE A 66 -4.79 -3.56 5.90
C PHE A 66 -3.37 -3.74 5.39
N VAL A 67 -3.14 -4.72 4.52
CA VAL A 67 -1.80 -5.09 4.04
C VAL A 67 -1.75 -4.96 2.52
N TYR A 68 -0.77 -4.22 2.01
CA TYR A 68 -0.57 -4.07 0.58
C TYR A 68 0.15 -5.28 -0.02
N ARG A 69 -0.37 -5.82 -1.13
CA ARG A 69 0.13 -7.01 -1.83
C ARG A 69 0.49 -6.72 -3.30
N GLY A 70 0.70 -5.45 -3.64
CA GLY A 70 1.01 -5.02 -5.00
C GLY A 70 -0.21 -4.62 -5.83
N LYS A 71 0.01 -4.35 -7.12
CA LYS A 71 -1.03 -3.96 -8.09
C LYS A 71 -1.12 -5.01 -9.20
N ARG A 72 -2.34 -5.43 -9.54
CA ARG A 72 -2.56 -6.37 -10.65
C ARG A 72 -2.04 -5.73 -11.96
N GLY A 73 -1.21 -6.46 -12.70
CA GLY A 73 -0.66 -5.99 -13.98
C GLY A 73 0.57 -5.08 -13.89
N ALA A 74 1.10 -4.84 -12.68
CA ALA A 74 2.45 -4.31 -12.56
C ALA A 74 3.44 -5.44 -12.83
N THR A 75 3.87 -5.60 -14.08
CA THR A 75 5.03 -6.43 -14.42
C THR A 75 6.22 -5.86 -13.67
N GLU A 76 6.75 -6.63 -12.72
CA GLU A 76 8.06 -6.34 -12.14
C GLU A 76 9.05 -6.33 -13.31
N ASN A 77 9.61 -5.15 -13.63
CA ASN A 77 10.80 -5.08 -14.46
C ASN A 77 11.93 -5.76 -13.68
N VAL A 78 12.04 -7.07 -13.84
CA VAL A 78 13.20 -7.83 -13.38
C VAL A 78 14.36 -7.39 -14.27
N GLN A 79 15.21 -6.51 -13.76
CA GLN A 79 16.54 -6.31 -14.31
C GLN A 79 17.33 -7.60 -14.06
N ILE A 80 17.23 -8.54 -15.00
CA ILE A 80 18.18 -9.64 -15.15
C ILE A 80 19.50 -9.00 -15.60
N GLY A 81 20.36 -8.72 -14.62
CA GLY A 81 21.75 -8.38 -14.85
C GLY A 81 22.42 -9.58 -15.52
N LEU A 82 22.54 -9.52 -16.85
CA LEU A 82 23.34 -10.43 -17.63
C LEU A 82 24.81 -10.13 -17.29
N PHE A 83 25.39 -10.90 -16.36
CA PHE A 83 26.85 -10.98 -16.26
C PHE A 83 27.32 -11.79 -17.46
N ALA A 84 27.60 -11.08 -18.55
CA ALA A 84 28.43 -11.63 -19.61
C ALA A 84 29.85 -11.74 -19.06
N GLU A 85 30.29 -12.97 -18.83
CA GLU A 85 31.71 -13.28 -18.73
C GLU A 85 32.40 -12.81 -20.02
N ALA A 86 33.45 -12.01 -19.88
CA ALA A 86 34.38 -11.76 -20.97
C ALA A 86 35.79 -11.51 -20.43
N THR A 87 36.59 -12.57 -20.59
CA THR A 87 38.05 -12.65 -20.76
C THR A 87 38.94 -12.47 -19.53
#